data_AF-A0A730WHQ1-F1
#
_entry.id   AF-A0A730WHQ1-F1
#
_cell.length_a   1.000
_cell.length_b   1.000
_cell.length_c   1.000
_cell.angle_alpha   90.00
_cell.angle_beta   90.00
_cell.angle_gamma   90.00
#
_symmetry.space_group_name_H-M   'P 1'
#
loop_
_entity.id
_entity.type
_entity.pdbx_description
1 polymer ?
#
loop_
_entity_poly.entity_id
_entity_poly.type
_entity_poly.pdbx_seq_one_letter_code
_entity_poly.pdbx_strand_id
1 'polypeptide(L)'
;MTKLTCFKAYDIRGRLGEELNEDIAWRIGRAYGEYLKPKTIVLGGDVRLTSESLKLALAKGLQDAGVDVLDIGMSGTEEIYFATFHLGVDGGIEVTASHNPMDYNGMKLVREGARPISGDTGLRDVQRLAEANDFPPVNDAARGSYRQITLRDAYIDHLLGYISVKNLTPLKLVVNSGNGAAGPVIDAIEARLKALGAPVEFIKIHNTPDGTFPNGIPNPLLPECRDDTRKAVIEHGADMGIAFDGDFDRCFLFD
;
A
#
# COMPACT_ATOMS: atom_id res chain seq x y z
N MET A 1 2.75 7.55 -30.48
CA MET A 1 2.46 7.11 -29.10
C MET A 1 3.38 7.87 -28.17
N THR A 2 2.85 8.45 -27.10
CA THR A 2 3.66 9.11 -26.06
C THR A 2 4.20 8.03 -25.13
N LYS A 3 5.53 7.96 -24.98
CA LYS A 3 6.18 7.00 -24.09
C LYS A 3 5.89 7.36 -22.63
N LEU A 4 5.40 6.40 -21.85
CA LEU A 4 5.14 6.56 -20.42
C LEU A 4 6.42 6.19 -19.64
N THR A 5 7.08 7.19 -19.06
CA THR A 5 8.36 7.01 -18.34
C THR A 5 8.19 6.51 -16.90
N CYS A 6 6.97 6.49 -16.39
CA CYS A 6 6.66 6.05 -15.03
C CYS A 6 6.81 4.54 -14.82
N PHE A 7 6.81 3.71 -15.87
CA PHE A 7 7.02 2.26 -15.75
C PHE A 7 8.50 1.90 -15.52
N LYS A 8 8.82 1.45 -14.31
CA LYS A 8 10.17 1.04 -13.89
C LYS A 8 10.33 -0.49 -14.03
N ALA A 9 11.31 -1.06 -13.34
CA ALA A 9 11.58 -2.50 -13.43
C ALA A 9 10.56 -3.35 -12.67
N TYR A 10 10.11 -2.89 -11.50
CA TYR A 10 9.28 -3.66 -10.56
C TYR A 10 7.93 -3.02 -10.28
N ASP A 11 7.77 -1.75 -10.61
CA ASP A 11 6.62 -0.94 -10.25
C ASP A 11 6.44 0.25 -11.21
N ILE A 12 5.40 1.05 -10.95
CA ILE A 12 5.15 2.32 -11.62
C ILE A 12 5.50 3.42 -10.62
N ARG A 13 6.35 4.36 -11.00
CA ARG A 13 6.70 5.56 -10.22
C ARG A 13 6.90 6.75 -11.13
N GLY A 14 6.21 7.85 -10.87
CA GLY A 14 6.34 9.04 -11.68
C GLY A 14 6.07 10.32 -10.90
N ARG A 15 6.67 11.41 -11.39
CA ARG A 15 6.30 12.76 -10.99
C ARG A 15 4.85 13.05 -11.39
N LEU A 16 4.10 13.62 -10.47
CA LEU A 16 2.69 13.97 -10.65
C LEU A 16 2.50 15.06 -11.71
N GLY A 17 1.41 14.97 -12.46
CA GLY A 17 1.08 15.86 -13.57
C GLY A 17 1.78 15.49 -14.87
N GLU A 18 3.10 15.31 -14.83
CA GLU A 18 3.94 15.04 -16.01
C GLU A 18 4.03 13.55 -16.37
N GLU A 19 4.44 12.70 -15.42
CA GLU A 19 4.69 11.27 -15.68
C GLU A 19 3.55 10.37 -15.16
N LEU A 20 2.81 10.83 -14.16
CA LEU A 20 1.66 10.15 -13.59
C LEU A 20 0.55 11.16 -13.27
N ASN A 21 -0.66 10.88 -13.73
CA ASN A 21 -1.88 11.65 -13.47
C ASN A 21 -3.09 10.73 -13.61
N GLU A 22 -4.30 11.25 -13.42
CA GLU A 22 -5.52 10.46 -13.44
C GLU A 22 -5.81 9.81 -14.81
N ASP A 23 -5.50 10.47 -15.93
CA ASP A 23 -5.62 9.87 -17.27
C ASP A 23 -4.69 8.66 -17.40
N ILE A 24 -3.42 8.82 -17.01
CA ILE A 24 -2.44 7.74 -17.04
C ILE A 24 -2.84 6.60 -16.10
N ALA A 25 -3.35 6.91 -14.91
CA ALA A 25 -3.87 5.90 -13.97
C ALA A 25 -5.05 5.12 -14.54
N TRP A 26 -6.02 5.80 -15.18
CA TRP A 26 -7.12 5.16 -15.89
C TRP A 26 -6.61 4.24 -17.02
N ARG A 27 -5.65 4.71 -17.82
CA ARG A 27 -5.02 3.91 -18.90
C ARG A 27 -4.29 2.68 -18.37
N ILE A 28 -3.61 2.80 -17.23
CA ILE A 28 -2.98 1.66 -16.54
C ILE A 28 -4.05 0.64 -16.15
N GLY A 29 -5.18 1.08 -15.58
CA GLY A 29 -6.28 0.21 -15.19
C GLY A 29 -6.91 -0.51 -16.38
N ARG A 30 -7.18 0.22 -17.47
CA ARG A 30 -7.66 -0.37 -18.74
C ARG A 30 -6.68 -1.41 -19.24
N ALA A 31 -5.40 -1.05 -19.35
CA ALA A 31 -4.35 -1.93 -19.87
C ALA A 31 -4.17 -3.19 -19.01
N TYR A 32 -4.23 -3.06 -17.69
CA TYR A 32 -4.17 -4.18 -16.76
C TYR A 32 -5.32 -5.16 -17.01
N GLY A 33 -6.55 -4.65 -17.07
CA GLY A 33 -7.74 -5.46 -17.32
C GLY A 33 -7.72 -6.15 -18.69
N GLU A 34 -7.28 -5.45 -19.74
CA GLU A 34 -7.22 -6.02 -21.09
C GLU A 34 -6.10 -7.08 -21.25
N TYR A 35 -4.94 -6.87 -20.61
CA TYR A 35 -3.80 -7.78 -20.72
C TYR A 35 -3.98 -9.04 -19.87
N LEU A 36 -4.27 -8.88 -18.58
CA LEU A 36 -4.35 -9.99 -17.63
C LEU A 36 -5.73 -10.65 -17.60
N LYS A 37 -6.77 -9.92 -17.99
CA LYS A 37 -8.18 -10.37 -17.97
C LYS A 37 -8.61 -10.97 -16.62
N PRO A 38 -8.28 -10.31 -15.49
CA PRO A 38 -8.74 -10.74 -14.18
C PRO A 38 -10.27 -10.58 -14.10
N LYS A 39 -10.92 -11.40 -13.30
CA LYS A 39 -12.34 -11.21 -12.98
C LYS A 39 -12.49 -10.21 -11.84
N THR A 40 -11.70 -10.37 -10.78
CA THR A 40 -11.77 -9.52 -9.59
C THR A 40 -10.37 -9.18 -9.09
N ILE A 41 -10.15 -7.95 -8.68
CA ILE A 41 -8.92 -7.55 -7.98
C ILE A 41 -9.18 -6.76 -6.72
N VAL A 42 -8.18 -6.72 -5.84
CA VAL A 42 -8.15 -5.80 -4.70
C VAL A 42 -7.40 -4.51 -5.07
N LEU A 43 -7.85 -3.39 -4.54
CA LEU A 43 -7.25 -2.09 -4.73
C LEU A 43 -7.15 -1.34 -3.40
N GLY A 44 -6.09 -0.56 -3.22
CA GLY A 44 -5.94 0.34 -2.08
C GLY A 44 -4.90 1.40 -2.37
N GLY A 45 -4.63 2.25 -1.39
CA GLY A 45 -3.60 3.27 -1.55
C GLY A 45 -3.11 3.83 -0.23
N ASP A 46 -1.92 4.41 -0.27
CA ASP A 46 -1.27 4.98 0.90
C ASP A 46 -1.90 6.32 1.32
N VAL A 47 -1.28 6.95 2.32
CA VAL A 47 -1.74 8.20 2.92
C VAL A 47 -1.56 9.44 2.04
N ARG A 48 -0.92 9.36 0.87
CA ARG A 48 -0.67 10.55 0.04
C ARG A 48 -1.98 11.21 -0.37
N LEU A 49 -1.98 12.54 -0.36
CA LEU A 49 -3.15 13.35 -0.75
C LEU A 49 -3.65 13.05 -2.18
N THR A 50 -2.78 12.53 -3.04
CA THR A 50 -3.10 12.18 -4.44
C THR A 50 -3.42 10.71 -4.66
N SER A 51 -3.18 9.83 -3.68
CA SER A 51 -3.40 8.39 -3.85
C SER A 51 -4.87 8.07 -4.07
N GLU A 52 -5.79 8.75 -3.37
CA GLU A 52 -7.23 8.51 -3.54
C GLU A 52 -7.70 8.82 -4.97
N SER A 53 -7.32 9.96 -5.55
CA SER A 53 -7.79 10.32 -6.89
C SER A 53 -7.18 9.45 -7.98
N LEU A 54 -5.89 9.09 -7.85
CA LEU A 54 -5.24 8.12 -8.73
C LEU A 54 -5.86 6.73 -8.61
N LYS A 55 -6.19 6.28 -7.39
CA LYS A 55 -6.86 5.01 -7.12
C LYS A 55 -8.23 4.95 -7.77
N LEU A 56 -9.04 6.00 -7.65
CA LEU A 56 -10.37 6.05 -8.28
C LEU A 56 -10.28 6.07 -9.81
N ALA A 57 -9.32 6.77 -10.39
CA ALA A 57 -9.09 6.77 -11.83
C ALA A 57 -8.65 5.38 -12.33
N LEU A 58 -7.73 4.74 -11.61
CA LEU A 58 -7.29 3.37 -11.86
C LEU A 58 -8.46 2.38 -11.77
N ALA A 59 -9.27 2.46 -10.71
CA ALA A 59 -10.47 1.64 -10.52
C ALA A 59 -11.43 1.76 -11.70
N LYS A 60 -11.69 2.99 -12.15
CA LYS A 60 -12.53 3.24 -13.33
C LYS A 60 -11.99 2.53 -14.57
N GLY A 61 -10.67 2.58 -14.80
CA GLY A 61 -10.03 1.89 -15.92
C GLY A 61 -10.19 0.37 -15.86
N LEU A 62 -10.08 -0.21 -14.66
CA LEU A 62 -10.30 -1.63 -14.42
C LEU A 62 -11.77 -2.03 -14.69
N GLN A 63 -12.72 -1.27 -14.15
CA GLN A 63 -14.15 -1.51 -14.36
C GLN A 63 -14.55 -1.40 -15.83
N ASP A 64 -14.01 -0.42 -16.55
CA ASP A 64 -14.23 -0.25 -17.98
C ASP A 64 -13.70 -1.45 -18.80
N ALA A 65 -12.74 -2.21 -18.25
CA ALA A 65 -12.26 -3.49 -18.79
C ALA A 65 -13.04 -4.73 -18.30
N GLY A 66 -14.15 -4.52 -17.59
CA GLY A 66 -14.98 -5.61 -17.06
C GLY A 66 -14.46 -6.23 -15.76
N VAL A 67 -13.50 -5.61 -15.07
CA VAL A 67 -12.90 -6.13 -13.84
C VAL A 67 -13.66 -5.61 -12.62
N ASP A 68 -14.07 -6.52 -11.73
CA ASP A 68 -14.63 -6.15 -10.42
C ASP A 68 -13.53 -5.66 -9.47
N VAL A 69 -13.75 -4.52 -8.83
CA VAL A 69 -12.79 -3.88 -7.92
C VAL A 69 -13.28 -3.97 -6.48
N LEU A 70 -12.44 -4.56 -5.62
CA LEU A 70 -12.60 -4.56 -4.17
C LEU A 70 -11.63 -3.55 -3.55
N ASP A 71 -12.13 -2.38 -3.18
CA ASP A 71 -11.33 -1.33 -2.56
C ASP A 71 -11.22 -1.55 -1.04
N ILE A 72 -10.00 -1.67 -0.52
CA ILE A 72 -9.75 -1.80 0.93
C ILE A 72 -9.44 -0.46 1.61
N GLY A 73 -9.55 0.66 0.88
CA GLY A 73 -9.43 2.01 1.41
C GLY A 73 -7.97 2.48 1.47
N MET A 74 -7.61 3.14 2.56
CA MET A 74 -6.22 3.49 2.87
C MET A 74 -5.53 2.27 3.46
N SER A 75 -4.45 1.84 2.81
CA SER A 75 -3.75 0.60 3.13
C SER A 75 -2.24 0.77 3.07
N GLY A 76 -1.52 -0.24 3.52
CA GLY A 76 -0.14 -0.45 3.09
C GLY A 76 -0.02 -1.51 2.01
N THR A 77 1.18 -1.59 1.46
CA THR A 77 1.52 -2.53 0.40
C THR A 77 1.25 -3.99 0.81
N GLU A 78 1.61 -4.38 2.02
CA GLU A 78 1.43 -5.75 2.52
C GLU A 78 -0.05 -6.12 2.75
N GLU A 79 -0.93 -5.15 3.01
CA GLU A 79 -2.37 -5.39 3.14
C GLU A 79 -3.02 -5.76 1.80
N ILE A 80 -2.54 -5.16 0.70
CA ILE A 80 -2.97 -5.56 -0.66
C ILE A 80 -2.53 -6.98 -0.98
N TYR A 81 -1.31 -7.33 -0.62
CA TYR A 81 -0.79 -8.68 -0.84
C TYR A 81 -1.58 -9.70 -0.04
N PHE A 82 -1.80 -9.42 1.25
CA PHE A 82 -2.65 -10.21 2.12
C PHE A 82 -4.05 -10.40 1.53
N ALA A 83 -4.74 -9.29 1.23
CA ALA A 83 -6.10 -9.33 0.71
C ALA A 83 -6.19 -10.15 -0.59
N THR A 84 -5.20 -10.01 -1.48
CA THR A 84 -5.14 -10.74 -2.76
C THR A 84 -5.13 -12.25 -2.54
N PHE A 85 -4.21 -12.77 -1.73
CA PHE A 85 -4.14 -14.22 -1.48
C PHE A 85 -5.24 -14.72 -0.54
N HIS A 86 -5.65 -13.92 0.44
CA HIS A 86 -6.66 -14.28 1.44
C HIS A 86 -8.05 -14.44 0.81
N LEU A 87 -8.41 -13.53 -0.10
CA LEU A 87 -9.67 -13.61 -0.84
C LEU A 87 -9.60 -14.56 -2.04
N GLY A 88 -8.40 -15.00 -2.45
CA GLY A 88 -8.20 -15.83 -3.64
C GLY A 88 -8.59 -15.13 -4.94
N VAL A 89 -8.40 -13.81 -5.01
CA VAL A 89 -8.70 -13.00 -6.21
C VAL A 89 -7.53 -13.00 -7.20
N ASP A 90 -7.77 -12.48 -8.40
CA ASP A 90 -6.87 -12.60 -9.55
C ASP A 90 -5.72 -11.58 -9.55
N GLY A 91 -5.73 -10.63 -8.61
CA GLY A 91 -4.66 -9.65 -8.46
C GLY A 91 -4.95 -8.55 -7.44
N GLY A 92 -3.99 -7.65 -7.33
CA GLY A 92 -4.00 -6.56 -6.37
C GLY A 92 -3.15 -5.39 -6.86
N ILE A 93 -3.58 -4.16 -6.58
CA ILE A 93 -2.78 -2.96 -6.84
C ILE A 93 -2.77 -2.06 -5.60
N GLU A 94 -1.58 -1.67 -5.18
CA GLU A 94 -1.38 -0.62 -4.17
C GLU A 94 -1.00 0.67 -4.88
N VAL A 95 -1.73 1.76 -4.65
CA VAL A 95 -1.35 3.10 -5.10
C VAL A 95 -0.50 3.76 -4.01
N THR A 96 0.81 3.84 -4.24
CA THR A 96 1.74 4.35 -3.24
C THR A 96 2.95 5.05 -3.85
N ALA A 97 3.41 6.09 -3.16
CA ALA A 97 4.69 6.74 -3.45
C ALA A 97 5.85 6.15 -2.63
N SER A 98 5.58 5.22 -1.72
CA SER A 98 6.51 4.73 -0.70
C SER A 98 7.21 5.90 0.02
N HIS A 99 8.50 6.11 -0.25
CA HIS A 99 9.33 7.15 0.34
C HIS A 99 9.79 8.23 -0.67
N ASN A 100 9.20 8.30 -1.87
CA ASN A 100 9.56 9.30 -2.87
C ASN A 100 9.17 10.74 -2.44
N PRO A 101 9.69 11.80 -3.06
CA PRO A 101 9.29 13.19 -2.78
C PRO A 101 7.77 13.47 -2.90
N MET A 102 7.31 14.61 -2.37
CA MET A 102 5.88 14.99 -2.31
C MET A 102 5.19 15.05 -3.68
N ASP A 103 5.93 15.42 -4.72
CA ASP A 103 5.46 15.55 -6.10
C ASP A 103 5.49 14.23 -6.88
N TYR A 104 5.60 13.08 -6.20
CA TYR A 104 5.60 11.75 -6.79
C TYR A 104 4.44 10.89 -6.26
N ASN A 105 4.02 9.94 -7.10
CA ASN A 105 3.23 8.80 -6.68
C ASN A 105 3.55 7.58 -7.57
N GLY A 106 2.91 6.45 -7.34
CA GLY A 106 3.22 5.19 -7.98
C GLY A 106 2.18 4.11 -7.76
N MET A 107 2.46 2.93 -8.31
CA MET A 107 1.62 1.74 -8.19
C MET A 107 2.49 0.49 -8.12
N LYS A 108 2.15 -0.43 -7.20
CA LYS A 108 2.71 -1.78 -7.12
C LYS A 108 1.65 -2.79 -7.54
N LEU A 109 1.97 -3.68 -8.46
CA LEU A 109 1.00 -4.57 -9.10
C LEU A 109 1.34 -6.04 -8.82
N VAL A 110 0.34 -6.80 -8.44
CA VAL A 110 0.43 -8.25 -8.25
C VAL A 110 -0.73 -8.96 -8.95
N ARG A 111 -0.48 -10.21 -9.37
CA ARG A 111 -1.50 -11.14 -9.88
C ARG A 111 -1.90 -12.15 -8.79
N GLU A 112 -2.57 -13.24 -9.19
CA GLU A 112 -3.09 -14.27 -8.29
C GLU A 112 -2.06 -14.74 -7.26
N GLY A 113 -2.50 -14.93 -6.01
CA GLY A 113 -1.62 -15.31 -4.91
C GLY A 113 -0.56 -14.26 -4.56
N ALA A 114 -0.81 -12.99 -4.90
CA ALA A 114 0.10 -11.86 -4.70
C ALA A 114 1.46 -11.99 -5.41
N ARG A 115 1.50 -12.69 -6.55
CA ARG A 115 2.74 -12.81 -7.33
C ARG A 115 3.08 -11.48 -8.01
N PRO A 116 4.33 -10.99 -7.95
CA PRO A 116 4.71 -9.71 -8.56
C PRO A 116 4.50 -9.67 -10.07
N ILE A 117 4.06 -8.51 -10.57
CA ILE A 117 4.09 -8.14 -11.99
C ILE A 117 5.24 -7.15 -12.20
N SER A 118 6.31 -7.64 -12.81
CA SER A 118 7.55 -6.92 -13.09
C SER A 118 7.74 -6.74 -14.59
N GLY A 119 8.81 -6.05 -15.00
CA GLY A 119 9.09 -5.71 -16.39
C GLY A 119 8.99 -6.89 -17.37
N ASP A 120 9.50 -8.05 -16.96
CA ASP A 120 9.54 -9.30 -17.73
C ASP A 120 8.35 -10.24 -17.45
N THR A 121 7.47 -9.90 -16.50
CA THR A 121 6.31 -10.73 -16.12
C THR A 121 4.96 -10.03 -16.36
N GLY A 122 4.94 -8.98 -17.19
CA GLY A 122 3.72 -8.35 -17.69
C GLY A 122 3.68 -6.82 -17.58
N LEU A 123 4.54 -6.20 -16.77
CA LEU A 123 4.49 -4.75 -16.55
C LEU A 123 4.78 -3.96 -17.84
N ARG A 124 5.67 -4.47 -18.70
CA ARG A 124 5.94 -3.86 -20.02
C ARG A 124 4.81 -4.09 -21.03
N ASP A 125 4.01 -5.13 -20.86
CA ASP A 125 2.82 -5.36 -21.67
C ASP A 125 1.70 -4.38 -21.31
N VAL A 126 1.46 -4.20 -20.01
CA VAL A 126 0.56 -3.15 -19.49
C VAL A 126 1.03 -1.77 -19.97
N GLN A 127 2.33 -1.48 -19.89
CA GLN A 127 2.89 -0.22 -20.41
C GLN A 127 2.53 -0.01 -21.88
N ARG A 128 2.78 -1.02 -22.73
CA ARG A 128 2.55 -0.91 -24.18
C ARG A 128 1.09 -0.62 -24.51
N LEU A 129 0.16 -1.30 -23.84
CA LEU A 129 -1.28 -1.07 -24.02
C LEU A 129 -1.69 0.32 -23.51
N ALA A 130 -1.19 0.72 -22.34
CA ALA A 130 -1.44 2.04 -21.80
C ALA A 130 -0.92 3.13 -22.75
N GLU A 131 0.30 3.00 -23.28
CA GLU A 131 0.92 3.91 -24.24
C GLU A 131 0.16 4.00 -25.57
N ALA A 132 -0.35 2.86 -26.07
CA ALA A 132 -1.17 2.81 -27.28
C ALA A 132 -2.50 3.55 -27.09
N ASN A 133 -3.12 3.42 -25.92
CA ASN A 133 -4.42 4.01 -25.58
C ASN A 133 -5.51 3.71 -26.64
N ASP A 134 -5.41 2.54 -27.28
CA ASP A 134 -6.31 2.06 -28.31
C ASP A 134 -7.07 0.85 -27.74
N PHE A 135 -7.99 1.16 -26.83
CA PHE A 135 -8.79 0.16 -26.14
C PHE A 135 -10.11 -0.09 -26.88
N PRO A 136 -10.67 -1.31 -26.78
CA PRO A 136 -12.04 -1.54 -27.21
C PRO A 136 -13.01 -0.54 -26.57
N PRO A 137 -14.12 -0.19 -27.26
CA PRO A 137 -15.19 0.58 -26.64
C PRO A 137 -15.69 -0.08 -25.35
N VAL A 138 -15.99 0.73 -24.34
CA VAL A 138 -16.52 0.23 -23.07
C VAL A 138 -17.89 -0.42 -23.31
N ASN A 139 -18.05 -1.66 -22.84
CA ASN A 139 -19.33 -2.34 -22.86
C ASN A 139 -20.04 -2.11 -21.52
N ASP A 140 -20.96 -1.15 -21.48
CA ASP A 140 -21.68 -0.78 -20.26
C ASP A 140 -22.42 -1.97 -19.60
N ALA A 141 -22.88 -2.94 -20.39
CA ALA A 141 -23.57 -4.13 -19.86
C ALA A 141 -22.64 -5.16 -19.20
N ALA A 142 -21.33 -5.07 -19.47
CA ALA A 142 -20.29 -5.95 -18.92
C ALA A 142 -19.27 -5.19 -18.07
N ARG A 143 -19.57 -3.94 -17.70
CA ARG A 143 -18.70 -3.11 -16.88
C ARG A 143 -18.55 -3.71 -15.49
N GLY A 144 -17.32 -3.77 -14.98
CA GLY A 144 -17.01 -4.30 -13.66
C GLY A 144 -17.57 -3.44 -12.53
N SER A 145 -17.80 -4.06 -11.38
CA SER A 145 -18.32 -3.41 -10.18
C SER A 145 -17.22 -2.74 -9.36
N TYR A 146 -17.63 -1.84 -8.46
CA TYR A 146 -16.76 -1.27 -7.43
C TYR A 146 -17.41 -1.48 -6.08
N ARG A 147 -16.66 -2.00 -5.11
CA ARG A 147 -17.14 -2.17 -3.75
C ARG A 147 -16.02 -1.93 -2.74
N GLN A 148 -16.31 -1.10 -1.74
CA GLN A 148 -15.45 -0.99 -0.58
C GLN A 148 -15.68 -2.16 0.39
N ILE A 149 -14.58 -2.72 0.89
CA ILE A 149 -14.57 -3.80 1.88
C ILE A 149 -13.52 -3.49 2.97
N THR A 150 -13.63 -4.16 4.11
CA THR A 150 -12.62 -4.10 5.17
C THR A 150 -12.13 -5.51 5.48
N LEU A 151 -10.82 -5.67 5.64
CA LEU A 151 -10.16 -6.93 5.97
C LEU A 151 -9.22 -6.80 7.16
N ARG A 152 -9.26 -5.67 7.88
CA ARG A 152 -8.29 -5.36 8.94
C ARG A 152 -8.28 -6.44 10.02
N ASP A 153 -9.43 -6.92 10.49
CA ASP A 153 -9.46 -7.98 11.50
C ASP A 153 -8.82 -9.29 11.02
N ALA A 154 -9.13 -9.71 9.80
CA ALA A 154 -8.53 -10.91 9.20
C ALA A 154 -7.02 -10.77 9.00
N TYR A 155 -6.57 -9.55 8.65
CA TYR A 155 -5.15 -9.23 8.53
C TYR A 155 -4.43 -9.32 9.88
N ILE A 156 -5.00 -8.74 10.93
CA ILE A 156 -4.45 -8.78 12.29
C ILE A 156 -4.44 -10.22 12.83
N ASP A 157 -5.48 -11.01 12.55
CA ASP A 157 -5.51 -12.43 12.90
C ASP A 157 -4.37 -13.22 12.22
N HIS A 158 -4.09 -12.91 10.95
CA HIS A 158 -2.98 -13.52 10.23
C HIS A 158 -1.62 -13.15 10.85
N LEU A 159 -1.39 -11.86 11.15
CA LEU A 159 -0.15 -11.39 11.79
C LEU A 159 0.07 -12.02 13.17
N LEU A 160 -0.96 -12.12 14.00
CA LEU A 160 -0.84 -12.75 15.31
C LEU A 160 -0.65 -14.27 15.23
N GLY A 161 -1.00 -14.89 14.10
CA GLY A 161 -0.71 -16.31 13.84
C GLY A 161 0.78 -16.65 13.81
N TYR A 162 1.67 -15.66 13.64
CA TYR A 162 3.12 -15.86 13.64
C TYR A 162 3.73 -15.97 15.04
N ILE A 163 3.00 -15.58 16.09
CA ILE A 163 3.50 -15.57 17.47
C ILE A 163 2.55 -16.29 18.42
N SER A 164 3.08 -16.73 19.56
CA SER A 164 2.23 -17.13 20.69
C SER A 164 2.24 -16.02 21.72
N VAL A 165 1.08 -15.38 21.96
CA VAL A 165 0.95 -14.31 22.96
C VAL A 165 1.40 -14.76 24.36
N LYS A 166 1.25 -16.05 24.68
CA LYS A 166 1.70 -16.64 25.96
C LYS A 166 3.21 -16.59 26.16
N ASN A 167 3.99 -16.46 25.09
CA ASN A 167 5.44 -16.39 25.15
C ASN A 167 5.95 -14.94 25.28
N LEU A 168 5.07 -13.94 25.22
CA LEU A 168 5.45 -12.55 25.36
C LEU A 168 5.74 -12.22 26.82
N THR A 169 6.90 -11.62 27.06
CA THR A 169 7.26 -11.00 28.35
C THR A 169 6.83 -9.53 28.35
N PRO A 170 6.81 -8.87 29.52
CA PRO A 170 6.71 -7.41 29.58
C PRO A 170 7.68 -6.75 28.60
N LEU A 171 7.14 -6.02 27.62
CA LEU A 171 7.89 -5.30 26.59
C LEU A 171 7.32 -3.90 26.44
N LYS A 172 8.19 -2.90 26.39
CA LYS A 172 7.87 -1.52 26.03
C LYS A 172 8.50 -1.21 24.68
N LEU A 173 7.66 -1.03 23.66
CA LEU A 173 8.12 -0.83 22.28
C LEU A 173 7.78 0.58 21.82
N VAL A 174 8.77 1.32 21.33
CA VAL A 174 8.51 2.55 20.57
C VAL A 174 8.10 2.16 19.16
N VAL A 175 7.00 2.72 18.66
CA VAL A 175 6.54 2.49 17.29
C VAL A 175 6.37 3.83 16.58
N ASN A 176 7.12 4.04 15.52
CA ASN A 176 7.10 5.23 14.68
C ASN A 176 6.49 4.90 13.32
N SER A 177 5.24 5.31 13.11
CA SER A 177 4.54 5.13 11.83
C SER A 177 4.88 6.23 10.81
N GLY A 178 5.63 7.26 11.21
CA GLY A 178 6.11 8.34 10.33
C GLY A 178 5.01 9.20 9.72
N ASN A 179 3.79 9.18 10.25
CA ASN A 179 2.57 9.68 9.60
C ASN A 179 2.18 8.94 8.31
N GLY A 180 2.80 7.78 8.04
CA GLY A 180 2.47 6.86 6.97
C GLY A 180 1.23 6.00 7.27
N ALA A 181 1.04 4.97 6.46
CA ALA A 181 -0.15 4.11 6.52
C ALA A 181 -0.10 3.05 7.65
N ALA A 182 1.02 2.89 8.36
CA ALA A 182 1.19 1.85 9.38
C ALA A 182 0.30 2.05 10.62
N GLY A 183 0.04 3.30 11.01
CA GLY A 183 -0.54 3.62 12.32
C GLY A 183 -1.85 2.92 12.64
N PRO A 184 -2.84 2.90 11.72
CA PRO A 184 -4.08 2.15 11.91
C PRO A 184 -3.87 0.64 12.11
N VAL A 185 -2.84 0.04 11.52
CA VAL A 185 -2.50 -1.38 11.75
C VAL A 185 -1.91 -1.54 13.14
N ILE A 186 -0.99 -0.65 13.54
CA ILE A 186 -0.39 -0.64 14.89
C ILE A 186 -1.47 -0.49 15.98
N ASP A 187 -2.44 0.39 15.80
CA ASP A 187 -3.57 0.56 16.72
C ASP A 187 -4.41 -0.71 16.85
N ALA A 188 -4.64 -1.41 15.74
CA ALA A 188 -5.39 -2.66 15.73
C ALA A 188 -4.61 -3.83 16.38
N ILE A 189 -3.29 -3.90 16.15
CA ILE A 189 -2.40 -4.85 16.83
C ILE A 189 -2.42 -4.59 18.33
N GLU A 190 -2.23 -3.33 18.76
CA GLU A 190 -2.24 -2.93 20.18
C GLU A 190 -3.55 -3.33 20.86
N ALA A 191 -4.69 -3.00 20.24
CA ALA A 191 -6.01 -3.35 20.75
C ALA A 191 -6.16 -4.87 20.90
N ARG A 192 -5.68 -5.65 19.93
CA ARG A 192 -5.78 -7.11 19.97
C ARG A 192 -4.86 -7.75 21.01
N LEU A 193 -3.63 -7.27 21.14
CA LEU A 193 -2.69 -7.69 22.19
C LEU A 193 -3.26 -7.40 23.58
N LYS A 194 -3.83 -6.21 23.79
CA LYS A 194 -4.49 -5.83 25.04
C LYS A 194 -5.68 -6.74 25.37
N ALA A 195 -6.52 -7.04 24.38
CA ALA A 195 -7.66 -7.95 24.56
C ALA A 195 -7.23 -9.37 24.93
N LEU A 196 -6.04 -9.80 24.49
CA LEU A 196 -5.45 -11.10 24.82
C LEU A 196 -4.64 -11.08 26.13
N GLY A 197 -4.57 -9.94 26.83
CA GLY A 197 -3.80 -9.79 28.06
C GLY A 197 -2.29 -9.87 27.85
N ALA A 198 -1.80 -9.58 26.63
CA ALA A 198 -0.38 -9.54 26.34
C ALA A 198 0.29 -8.41 27.14
N PRO A 199 1.44 -8.65 27.78
CA PRO A 199 2.15 -7.63 28.55
C PRO A 199 3.00 -6.74 27.64
N VAL A 200 2.41 -6.11 26.63
CA VAL A 200 3.13 -5.23 25.69
C VAL A 200 2.56 -3.82 25.77
N GLU A 201 3.45 -2.84 25.97
CA GLU A 201 3.15 -1.42 25.97
C GLU A 201 3.73 -0.78 24.70
N PHE A 202 2.90 -0.06 23.94
CA PHE A 202 3.37 0.72 22.79
C PHE A 202 3.50 2.19 23.15
N ILE A 203 4.67 2.76 22.85
CA ILE A 203 4.91 4.19 22.81
C ILE A 203 4.85 4.62 21.35
N LYS A 204 3.68 5.11 20.93
CA LYS A 204 3.42 5.45 19.53
C LYS A 204 3.83 6.89 19.25
N ILE A 205 4.72 7.10 18.28
CA ILE A 205 5.10 8.41 17.77
C ILE A 205 4.72 8.53 16.30
N HIS A 206 4.34 9.73 15.87
CA HIS A 206 3.92 10.03 14.49
C HIS A 206 2.90 9.02 13.95
N ASN A 207 1.97 8.58 14.81
CA ASN A 207 1.11 7.43 14.50
C ASN A 207 -0.07 7.77 13.60
N THR A 208 -0.62 8.98 13.73
CA THR A 208 -1.76 9.43 12.93
C THR A 208 -1.32 9.62 11.48
N PRO A 209 -1.95 8.93 10.50
CA PRO A 209 -1.68 9.14 9.09
C PRO A 209 -1.93 10.59 8.70
N ASP A 210 -0.94 11.21 8.05
CA ASP A 210 -1.03 12.57 7.53
C ASP A 210 -0.19 12.69 6.25
N GLY A 211 -0.87 12.80 5.11
CA GLY A 211 -0.25 12.88 3.79
C GLY A 211 0.50 14.18 3.51
N THR A 212 0.47 15.15 4.43
CA THR A 212 1.34 16.34 4.41
C THR A 212 2.72 16.09 5.01
N PHE A 213 2.88 14.97 5.74
CA PHE A 213 4.09 14.54 6.43
C PHE A 213 4.74 15.65 7.27
N PRO A 214 4.06 16.10 8.35
CA PRO A 214 4.54 17.21 9.18
C PRO A 214 5.91 16.95 9.82
N ASN A 215 6.30 15.68 9.96
CA ASN A 215 7.58 15.24 10.52
C ASN A 215 8.58 14.74 9.45
N GLY A 216 8.33 15.05 8.17
CA GLY A 216 9.13 14.60 7.04
C GLY A 216 8.62 13.28 6.43
N ILE A 217 8.96 13.06 5.16
CA ILE A 217 8.54 11.88 4.41
C ILE A 217 9.08 10.62 5.11
N PRO A 218 8.27 9.57 5.35
CA PRO A 218 8.68 8.41 6.12
C PRO A 218 9.80 7.64 5.41
N ASN A 219 11.03 7.88 5.86
CA ASN A 219 12.22 7.18 5.39
C ASN A 219 13.23 7.03 6.54
N PRO A 220 13.07 6.01 7.40
CA PRO A 220 13.93 5.82 8.58
C PRO A 220 15.42 5.56 8.28
N LEU A 221 15.82 5.43 7.01
CA LEU A 221 17.24 5.42 6.62
C LEU A 221 17.87 6.82 6.71
N LEU A 222 17.09 7.89 6.61
CA LEU A 222 17.59 9.25 6.73
C LEU A 222 17.88 9.58 8.20
N PRO A 223 19.06 10.16 8.53
CA PRO A 223 19.40 10.54 9.90
C PRO A 223 18.33 11.40 10.58
N GLU A 224 17.71 12.34 9.86
CA GLU A 224 16.66 13.23 10.34
C GLU A 224 15.36 12.50 10.66
N CYS A 225 14.97 11.48 9.89
CA CYS A 225 13.75 10.70 10.13
C CYS A 225 13.95 9.65 11.23
N ARG A 226 15.18 9.19 11.47
CA ARG A 226 15.49 8.19 12.50
C ARG A 226 15.66 8.79 13.90
N ASP A 227 15.92 10.09 13.99
CA ASP A 227 16.31 10.79 15.23
C ASP A 227 15.19 10.74 16.28
N ASP A 228 13.95 10.91 15.85
CA ASP A 228 12.77 10.90 16.73
C ASP A 228 12.53 9.52 17.35
N THR A 229 12.67 8.44 16.58
CA THR A 229 12.60 7.07 17.12
C THR A 229 13.70 6.84 18.15
N ARG A 230 14.95 7.21 17.84
CA ARG A 230 16.07 7.07 18.79
C ARG A 230 15.81 7.83 20.09
N LYS A 231 15.37 9.10 19.99
CA LYS A 231 15.06 9.93 21.16
C LYS A 231 13.97 9.30 22.01
N ALA A 232 12.87 8.84 21.41
CA ALA A 232 11.78 8.21 22.13
C ALA A 232 12.21 6.91 22.83
N VAL A 233 13.05 6.08 22.20
CA VAL A 233 13.58 4.86 22.83
C VAL A 233 14.35 5.20 24.11
N ILE A 234 15.26 6.18 24.04
CA ILE A 234 16.08 6.63 25.18
C ILE A 234 15.19 7.28 26.27
N GLU A 235 14.30 8.18 25.87
CA GLU A 235 13.43 8.94 26.78
C GLU A 235 12.50 8.03 27.59
N HIS A 236 11.92 7.03 26.95
CA HIS A 236 10.96 6.12 27.58
C HIS A 236 11.59 4.88 28.20
N GLY A 237 12.91 4.70 28.04
CA GLY A 237 13.62 3.47 28.40
C GLY A 237 12.93 2.25 27.80
N ALA A 238 12.64 2.33 26.49
CA ALA A 238 11.98 1.26 25.76
C ALA A 238 12.95 0.11 25.46
N ASP A 239 12.45 -1.11 25.36
CA ASP A 239 13.25 -2.29 25.05
C ASP A 239 13.77 -2.29 23.61
N MET A 240 13.01 -1.68 22.69
CA MET A 240 13.41 -1.42 21.31
C MET A 240 12.48 -0.38 20.65
N GLY A 241 12.95 0.18 19.54
CA GLY A 241 12.15 1.00 18.63
C GLY A 241 11.93 0.31 17.29
N ILE A 242 10.76 0.56 16.70
CA ILE A 242 10.35 0.09 15.38
C ILE A 242 9.89 1.31 14.58
N ALA A 243 10.45 1.52 13.40
CA ALA A 243 9.96 2.53 12.46
C ALA A 243 9.60 1.91 11.12
N PHE A 244 8.69 2.54 10.39
CA PHE A 244 8.25 2.11 9.07
C PHE A 244 8.48 3.19 8.01
N ASP A 245 8.55 2.78 6.75
CA ASP A 245 8.36 3.70 5.64
C ASP A 245 6.86 3.94 5.36
N GLY A 246 6.54 4.75 4.34
CA GLY A 246 5.21 5.34 4.18
C GLY A 246 4.07 4.35 3.94
N ASP A 247 4.38 3.24 3.27
CA ASP A 247 3.47 2.15 2.95
C ASP A 247 3.81 0.85 3.71
N PHE A 248 4.73 0.96 4.67
CA PHE A 248 5.09 0.01 5.72
C PHE A 248 5.48 -1.41 5.30
N ASP A 249 5.89 -1.61 4.05
CA ASP A 249 6.50 -2.88 3.63
C ASP A 249 7.97 -3.02 4.09
N ARG A 250 8.53 -1.96 4.69
CA ARG A 250 9.85 -1.98 5.33
C ARG A 250 9.77 -1.54 6.78
N CYS A 251 10.37 -2.33 7.66
CA CYS A 251 10.56 -1.98 9.07
C CYS A 251 12.05 -1.76 9.39
N PHE A 252 12.30 -0.93 10.41
CA PHE A 252 13.63 -0.54 10.85
C PHE A 252 13.69 -0.64 12.37
N LEU A 253 14.73 -1.29 12.89
CA LEU A 253 14.86 -1.62 14.31
C LEU A 253 15.90 -0.74 15.00
N PHE A 254 15.62 -0.37 16.24
CA PHE A 254 16.44 0.47 17.10
C PHE A 254 16.59 -0.23 18.46
N ASP A 255 17.82 -0.34 18.96
CA ASP A 255 18.14 -0.87 20.29
C ASP A 255 18.28 0.23 21.36
#